data_AF-A0A1W2TDV5-F1
#
_entry.id   AF-A0A1W2TDV5-F1
#
_cell.length_a   1.000
_cell.length_b   1.000
_cell.length_c   1.000
_cell.angle_alpha   90.00
_cell.angle_beta   90.00
_cell.angle_gamma   90.00
#
_symmetry.space_group_name_H-M   'P 1'
#
loop_
_entity.id
_entity.type
_entity.pdbx_description
1 polymer ?
#
loop_
_entity_poly.entity_id
_entity_poly.type
_entity_poly.pdbx_seq_one_letter_code
_entity_poly.pdbx_strand_id
1 'polypeptide(L)'
;MDTTPEEGLAAKRAREVLLRLLRPRGELIAEKRTMVQELAQGLGQEQLGSPVFLVDPDKPASPSDVPHENQREFIEAVQRNIELQKELSRLRAEHKTAVSTTAPAPTSARAEVERKLLEEQLESNRLEKERQRLEALNRYYEGLDRQPAAALDFLDPKVMFRDCATFPELPKEFVEGFTKDQEAPDQEAQKLVSRLRKATLRQKLVLEHDQRKLEGLKARDPIDPRDVSREAQVAALSAVKNSLVNWIETMLSKAGEGESEETGGSHERENEDGDLGGDAQLADVEQEYKRHIELRKQIVASMYQLRQLKESPRPRAEAQKPALVVSASVNPGPQTYLLTPYLEKLQALSHEQKGFIQEKAHINAAITRQQQETSKALRHLAQDSKLLSSYAPPKSKKPNSGMSFTKATKGASIAEQIQPWLFAADSAKIATLEAVAEAVEKGQASIDEAIQALDQVSMLQNKGPLQVTGSSEAELANTVTESAEGGEQSSSSPEKRGEKNSANDGQKSIWASLDGNLGLINQ
;
A
#
# COMPACT_ATOMS: atom_id res chain seq x y z
N MET A 1 3.02 -10.38 -45.31
CA MET A 1 2.15 -10.81 -44.19
C MET A 1 0.74 -10.55 -44.66
N ASP A 2 0.25 -11.40 -45.55
CA ASP A 2 -1.06 -11.23 -46.18
C ASP A 2 -2.08 -11.91 -45.28
N THR A 3 -2.77 -11.11 -44.47
CA THR A 3 -3.93 -11.58 -43.72
C THR A 3 -4.98 -12.03 -44.72
N THR A 4 -5.51 -13.24 -44.55
CA THR A 4 -6.55 -13.73 -45.43
C THR A 4 -7.76 -12.78 -45.36
N PRO A 5 -8.47 -12.53 -46.46
CA PRO A 5 -9.57 -11.55 -46.49
C PRO A 5 -10.68 -11.88 -45.48
N GLU A 6 -10.80 -13.15 -45.08
CA GLU A 6 -11.74 -13.62 -44.06
C GLU A 6 -11.34 -13.24 -42.63
N GLU A 7 -10.06 -13.32 -42.28
CA GLU A 7 -9.54 -12.85 -40.99
C GLU A 7 -9.69 -11.33 -40.84
N GLY A 8 -9.48 -10.59 -41.92
CA GLY A 8 -9.69 -9.14 -41.96
C GLY A 8 -11.16 -8.75 -41.71
N LEU A 9 -12.11 -9.54 -42.22
CA LEU A 9 -13.55 -9.32 -42.00
C LEU A 9 -13.97 -9.70 -40.58
N ALA A 10 -13.45 -10.81 -40.03
CA ALA A 10 -13.70 -11.22 -38.66
C ALA A 10 -13.13 -10.21 -37.64
N ALA A 11 -11.92 -9.69 -37.87
CA ALA A 11 -11.31 -8.66 -37.04
C ALA A 11 -12.07 -7.33 -37.09
N LYS A 12 -12.61 -6.94 -38.25
CA LYS A 12 -13.48 -5.76 -38.38
C LYS A 12 -14.78 -5.92 -37.61
N ARG A 13 -15.44 -7.09 -37.72
CA ARG A 13 -16.66 -7.42 -36.94
C ARG A 13 -16.39 -7.40 -35.43
N ALA A 14 -15.27 -7.97 -34.99
CA ALA A 14 -14.87 -7.96 -33.58
C ALA A 14 -14.61 -6.53 -33.07
N ARG A 15 -13.95 -5.68 -33.87
CA ARG A 15 -13.75 -4.26 -33.52
C ARG A 15 -15.07 -3.50 -33.45
N GLU A 16 -16.00 -3.75 -34.35
CA GLU A 16 -17.31 -3.11 -34.34
C GLU A 16 -18.15 -3.49 -33.11
N VAL A 17 -18.15 -4.78 -32.73
CA VAL A 17 -18.80 -5.25 -31.49
C VAL A 17 -18.13 -4.68 -30.24
N LEU A 18 -16.79 -4.59 -30.23
CA LEU A 18 -16.04 -3.99 -29.13
C LEU A 18 -16.31 -2.49 -28.99
N LEU A 19 -16.41 -1.75 -30.09
CA LEU A 19 -16.76 -0.32 -30.06
C LEU A 19 -18.19 -0.09 -29.58
N ARG A 20 -19.13 -1.00 -29.86
CA ARG A 20 -20.49 -0.95 -29.30
C ARG A 20 -20.54 -1.24 -27.80
N LEU A 21 -19.61 -2.05 -27.28
CA LEU A 21 -19.50 -2.37 -25.85
C LEU A 21 -18.67 -1.34 -25.06
N LEU A 22 -17.68 -0.74 -25.70
CA LEU A 22 -16.79 0.26 -25.12
C LEU A 22 -17.36 1.65 -25.37
N ARG A 23 -18.35 2.05 -24.57
CA ARG A 23 -18.82 3.43 -24.60
C ARG A 23 -17.73 4.36 -24.05
N PRO A 24 -17.37 5.46 -24.76
CA PRO A 24 -16.41 6.44 -24.28
C PRO A 24 -16.80 6.97 -22.90
N ARG A 25 -15.82 7.11 -22.01
CA ARG A 25 -16.03 7.59 -20.63
C ARG A 25 -16.79 8.93 -20.57
N GLY A 26 -16.64 9.79 -21.58
CA GLY A 26 -17.35 11.06 -21.69
C GLY A 26 -18.86 10.91 -21.87
N GLU A 27 -19.31 9.96 -22.69
CA GLU A 27 -20.74 9.71 -22.94
C GLU A 27 -21.43 9.11 -21.72
N LEU A 28 -20.76 8.21 -20.99
CA LEU A 28 -21.24 7.68 -19.71
C LEU A 28 -21.42 8.76 -18.64
N ILE A 29 -20.50 9.75 -18.61
CA ILE A 29 -20.61 10.87 -17.69
C ILE A 29 -21.74 11.81 -18.11
N ALA A 30 -21.95 12.02 -19.41
CA ALA A 30 -23.05 12.81 -19.94
C ALA A 30 -24.41 12.15 -19.62
N GLU A 31 -24.58 10.86 -19.88
CA GLU A 31 -25.81 10.13 -19.54
C GLU A 31 -26.05 10.04 -18.03
N LYS A 32 -24.98 9.89 -17.22
CA LYS A 32 -25.12 9.95 -15.77
C LYS A 32 -25.60 11.34 -15.33
N ARG A 33 -25.14 12.41 -15.98
CA ARG A 33 -25.60 13.78 -15.69
C ARG A 33 -27.06 13.97 -16.12
N THR A 34 -27.48 13.47 -17.28
CA THR A 34 -28.88 13.55 -17.71
C THR A 34 -29.79 12.74 -16.80
N MET A 35 -29.41 11.51 -16.44
CA MET A 35 -30.16 10.70 -15.46
C MET A 35 -30.25 11.39 -14.09
N VAL A 36 -29.17 12.00 -13.61
CA VAL A 36 -29.19 12.77 -12.35
C VAL A 36 -30.11 13.99 -12.47
N GLN A 37 -30.15 14.66 -13.62
CA GLN A 37 -31.04 15.79 -13.88
C GLN A 37 -32.52 15.37 -13.95
N GLU A 38 -32.82 14.26 -14.62
CA GLU A 38 -34.19 13.72 -14.72
C GLU A 38 -34.68 13.20 -13.37
N LEU A 39 -33.83 12.49 -12.63
CA LEU A 39 -34.14 12.08 -11.26
C LEU A 39 -34.33 13.31 -10.35
N ALA A 40 -33.60 14.41 -10.60
CA ALA A 40 -33.75 15.64 -9.84
C ALA A 40 -35.06 16.36 -10.13
N GLN A 41 -35.57 16.21 -11.36
CA GLN A 41 -36.89 16.69 -11.76
C GLN A 41 -38.03 15.81 -11.21
N GLY A 42 -37.83 14.49 -11.12
CA GLY A 42 -38.84 13.54 -10.64
C GLY A 42 -38.94 13.40 -9.11
N LEU A 43 -37.82 13.45 -8.38
CA LEU A 43 -37.77 13.25 -6.92
C LEU A 43 -37.55 14.56 -6.13
N GLY A 44 -37.30 15.68 -6.82
CA GLY A 44 -36.87 16.93 -6.22
C GLY A 44 -35.38 16.89 -5.81
N GLN A 45 -34.67 18.01 -6.01
CA GLN A 45 -33.22 18.12 -5.77
C GLN A 45 -32.79 17.78 -4.34
N GLU A 46 -33.68 17.87 -3.35
CA GLU A 46 -33.38 17.61 -1.94
C GLU A 46 -33.19 16.12 -1.61
N GLN A 47 -33.80 15.21 -2.36
CA GLN A 47 -33.69 13.76 -2.09
C GLN A 47 -32.47 13.11 -2.75
N LEU A 48 -31.83 13.76 -3.73
CA LEU A 48 -30.65 13.24 -4.42
C LEU A 48 -29.32 13.57 -3.75
N GLY A 49 -29.33 14.47 -2.76
CA GLY A 49 -28.20 14.66 -1.85
C GLY A 49 -28.07 13.50 -0.84
N SER A 50 -29.10 12.67 -0.71
CA SER A 50 -29.08 11.43 0.07
C SER A 50 -28.77 10.24 -0.85
N PRO A 51 -27.87 9.33 -0.47
CA PRO A 51 -27.67 8.10 -1.24
C PRO A 51 -29.00 7.35 -1.34
N VAL A 52 -29.35 6.91 -2.56
CA VAL A 52 -30.59 6.23 -2.99
C VAL A 52 -30.94 4.95 -2.20
N PHE A 53 -30.16 4.60 -1.18
CA PHE A 53 -30.35 3.46 -0.29
C PHE A 53 -31.32 3.70 0.87
N LEU A 54 -31.94 4.88 0.98
CA LEU A 54 -32.94 5.18 2.03
C LEU A 54 -34.35 5.38 1.44
N VAL A 55 -34.79 4.42 0.62
CA VAL A 55 -36.24 4.20 0.44
C VAL A 55 -36.71 3.37 1.62
N ASP A 56 -37.59 3.95 2.42
CA ASP A 56 -38.22 3.33 3.59
C ASP A 56 -39.08 2.14 3.13
N PRO A 57 -38.78 0.88 3.54
CA PRO A 57 -39.48 -0.32 3.03
C PRO A 57 -40.96 -0.39 3.45
N ASP A 58 -41.39 0.45 4.39
CA ASP A 58 -42.75 0.44 4.95
C ASP A 58 -43.72 1.42 4.25
N LYS A 59 -43.28 2.15 3.21
CA LYS A 59 -44.19 2.89 2.33
C LYS A 59 -44.48 2.07 1.08
N PRO A 60 -45.73 1.60 0.86
CA PRO A 60 -46.08 1.00 -0.42
C PRO A 60 -46.04 2.09 -1.49
N ALA A 61 -44.97 2.10 -2.28
CA ALA A 61 -44.98 2.78 -3.57
C ALA A 61 -46.08 2.11 -4.39
N SER A 62 -47.14 2.85 -4.72
CA SER A 62 -48.17 2.36 -5.64
C SER A 62 -47.48 2.03 -6.96
N PRO A 63 -47.51 0.77 -7.44
CA PRO A 63 -47.02 0.47 -8.77
C PRO A 63 -47.97 1.17 -9.75
N SER A 64 -47.50 2.25 -10.36
CA SER A 64 -48.10 2.74 -11.60
C SER A 64 -47.82 1.66 -12.64
N ASP A 65 -48.87 1.00 -13.13
CA ASP A 65 -48.86 -0.10 -14.11
C ASP A 65 -48.33 0.30 -15.51
N VAL A 66 -47.72 1.47 -15.64
CA VAL A 66 -47.09 1.92 -16.88
C VAL A 66 -45.58 1.90 -16.66
N PRO A 67 -44.81 1.03 -17.33
CA PRO A 67 -43.36 1.08 -17.24
C PRO A 67 -42.93 2.47 -17.70
N HIS A 68 -42.33 3.23 -16.79
CA HIS A 68 -41.68 4.50 -17.12
C HIS A 68 -40.81 4.25 -18.36
N GLU A 69 -40.87 5.10 -19.38
CA GLU A 69 -40.17 4.86 -20.66
C GLU A 69 -38.69 4.50 -20.44
N ASN A 70 -38.08 5.11 -19.41
CA ASN A 70 -36.70 4.83 -18.97
C ASN A 70 -36.48 3.42 -18.40
N GLN A 71 -37.47 2.82 -17.72
CA GLN A 71 -37.39 1.42 -17.27
C GLN A 71 -37.44 0.47 -18.47
N ARG A 72 -38.25 0.81 -19.48
CA ARG A 72 -38.30 0.06 -20.75
C ARG A 72 -36.98 0.20 -21.51
N GLU A 73 -36.44 1.40 -21.63
CA GLU A 73 -35.12 1.66 -22.24
C GLU A 73 -33.99 0.96 -21.49
N PHE A 74 -34.03 0.95 -20.17
CA PHE A 74 -33.05 0.23 -19.35
C PHE A 74 -33.13 -1.28 -19.58
N ILE A 75 -34.33 -1.86 -19.57
CA ILE A 75 -34.53 -3.29 -19.85
C ILE A 75 -34.05 -3.62 -21.27
N GLU A 76 -34.35 -2.77 -22.24
CA GLU A 76 -33.91 -2.93 -23.63
C GLU A 76 -32.38 -2.80 -23.77
N ALA A 77 -31.75 -1.85 -23.05
CA ALA A 77 -30.30 -1.69 -23.01
C ALA A 77 -29.60 -2.88 -22.35
N VAL A 78 -30.18 -3.43 -21.27
CA VAL A 78 -29.70 -4.65 -20.61
C VAL A 78 -29.83 -5.85 -21.55
N GLN A 79 -30.96 -5.99 -22.25
CA GLN A 79 -31.16 -7.05 -23.25
C GLN A 79 -30.14 -6.95 -24.39
N ARG A 80 -29.94 -5.76 -24.97
CA ARG A 80 -28.90 -5.51 -25.99
C ARG A 80 -27.49 -5.82 -25.47
N ASN A 81 -27.18 -5.49 -24.21
CA ASN A 81 -25.88 -5.81 -23.61
C ASN A 81 -25.69 -7.33 -23.49
N ILE A 82 -26.72 -8.06 -23.06
CA ILE A 82 -26.69 -9.52 -23.00
C ILE A 82 -26.50 -10.13 -24.40
N GLU A 83 -27.16 -9.59 -25.42
CA GLU A 83 -26.99 -10.02 -26.81
C GLU A 83 -25.57 -9.77 -27.32
N LEU A 84 -25.02 -8.57 -27.10
CA LEU A 84 -23.65 -8.22 -27.50
C LEU A 84 -22.60 -9.08 -26.77
N GLN A 85 -22.82 -9.42 -25.50
CA GLN A 85 -21.95 -10.35 -24.77
C GLN A 85 -22.01 -11.78 -25.33
N LYS A 86 -23.20 -12.23 -25.76
CA LYS A 86 -23.37 -13.52 -26.46
C LYS A 86 -22.66 -13.51 -27.82
N GLU A 87 -22.80 -12.44 -28.60
CA GLU A 87 -22.09 -12.29 -29.88
C GLU A 87 -20.57 -12.26 -29.69
N LEU A 88 -20.07 -11.55 -28.69
CA LEU A 88 -18.64 -11.51 -28.38
C LEU A 88 -18.11 -12.87 -27.94
N SER A 89 -18.84 -13.57 -27.07
CA SER A 89 -18.44 -14.92 -26.64
C SER A 89 -18.46 -15.92 -27.80
N ARG A 90 -19.42 -15.79 -28.72
CA ARG A 90 -19.46 -16.53 -29.99
C ARG A 90 -18.26 -16.20 -30.88
N LEU A 91 -17.94 -14.93 -31.11
CA LEU A 91 -16.76 -14.53 -31.91
C LEU A 91 -15.45 -15.01 -31.28
N ARG A 92 -15.35 -15.02 -29.95
CA ARG A 92 -14.20 -15.61 -29.23
C ARG A 92 -14.10 -17.12 -29.46
N ALA A 93 -15.24 -17.83 -29.42
CA ALA A 93 -15.29 -19.26 -29.70
C ALA A 93 -14.90 -19.55 -31.15
N GLU A 94 -15.45 -18.81 -32.12
CA GLU A 94 -15.12 -18.90 -33.55
C GLU A 94 -13.62 -18.63 -33.80
N HIS A 95 -13.05 -17.60 -33.16
CA HIS A 95 -11.61 -17.32 -33.24
C HIS A 95 -10.77 -18.43 -32.60
N LYS A 96 -11.18 -18.97 -31.45
CA LYS A 96 -10.49 -20.09 -30.80
C LYS A 96 -10.54 -21.36 -31.67
N THR A 97 -11.66 -21.62 -32.34
CA THR A 97 -11.79 -22.76 -33.25
C THR A 97 -10.99 -22.55 -34.54
N ALA A 98 -10.97 -21.34 -35.10
CA ALA A 98 -10.19 -21.01 -36.30
C ALA A 98 -8.68 -21.12 -36.02
N VAL A 99 -8.22 -20.62 -34.88
CA VAL A 99 -6.82 -20.76 -34.44
C VAL A 99 -6.45 -22.23 -34.22
N SER A 100 -7.37 -23.06 -33.73
CA SER A 100 -7.14 -24.51 -33.56
C SER A 100 -7.15 -25.31 -34.88
N THR A 101 -7.78 -24.81 -35.95
CA THR A 101 -7.91 -25.54 -37.22
C THR A 101 -6.92 -25.10 -38.29
N THR A 102 -6.36 -23.88 -38.23
CA THR A 102 -5.45 -23.36 -39.26
C THR A 102 -4.01 -23.11 -38.80
N ALA A 103 -3.71 -23.18 -37.49
CA ALA A 103 -2.36 -22.93 -36.99
C ALA A 103 -1.75 -24.17 -36.32
N PRO A 104 -0.57 -24.66 -36.74
CA PRO A 104 0.25 -25.48 -35.86
C PRO A 104 0.56 -24.67 -34.58
N ALA A 105 0.66 -25.35 -33.45
CA ALA A 105 0.95 -24.75 -32.14
C ALA A 105 1.99 -23.62 -32.27
N PRO A 106 1.76 -22.43 -31.67
CA PRO A 106 2.63 -21.30 -31.86
C PRO A 106 4.05 -21.72 -31.48
N THR A 107 4.94 -21.78 -32.47
CA THR A 107 6.38 -21.95 -32.24
C THR A 107 6.81 -20.87 -31.25
N SER A 108 7.65 -21.22 -30.26
CA SER A 108 8.10 -20.32 -29.19
C SER A 108 8.49 -18.93 -29.70
N ALA A 109 9.12 -18.85 -30.87
CA ALA A 109 9.49 -17.62 -31.55
C ALA A 109 8.31 -16.66 -31.87
N ARG A 110 7.14 -17.17 -32.27
CA ARG A 110 5.96 -16.33 -32.57
C ARG A 110 5.32 -15.80 -31.29
N ALA A 111 5.24 -16.64 -30.26
CA ALA A 111 4.76 -16.22 -28.94
C ALA A 111 5.70 -15.18 -28.30
N GLU A 112 7.01 -15.28 -28.53
CA GLU A 112 7.98 -14.27 -28.09
C GLU A 112 7.82 -12.94 -28.83
N VAL A 113 7.56 -12.95 -30.14
CA VAL A 113 7.30 -11.72 -30.91
C VAL A 113 6.00 -11.04 -30.46
N GLU A 114 4.94 -11.81 -30.20
CA GLU A 114 3.68 -11.28 -29.70
C GLU A 114 3.81 -10.72 -28.27
N ARG A 115 4.61 -11.36 -27.41
CA ARG A 115 4.93 -10.83 -26.07
C ARG A 115 5.70 -9.52 -26.15
N LYS A 116 6.74 -9.45 -26.99
CA LYS A 116 7.52 -8.22 -27.20
C LYS A 116 6.64 -7.07 -27.73
N LEU A 117 5.74 -7.35 -28.67
CA LEU A 117 4.80 -6.36 -29.18
C LEU A 117 3.84 -5.85 -28.09
N LEU A 118 3.35 -6.74 -27.22
CA LEU A 118 2.49 -6.35 -26.09
C LEU A 118 3.26 -5.54 -25.05
N GLU A 119 4.51 -5.90 -24.76
CA GLU A 119 5.39 -5.14 -23.88
C GLU A 119 5.65 -3.73 -24.44
N GLU A 120 5.95 -3.61 -25.73
CA GLU A 120 6.10 -2.32 -26.41
C GLU A 120 4.83 -1.48 -26.38
N GLN A 121 3.65 -2.08 -26.57
CA GLN A 121 2.36 -1.39 -26.47
C GLN A 121 2.07 -0.90 -25.04
N LEU A 122 2.42 -1.71 -24.03
CA LEU A 122 2.26 -1.35 -22.62
C LEU A 122 3.19 -0.21 -22.23
N GLU A 123 4.46 -0.27 -22.65
CA GLU A 123 5.42 0.81 -22.42
C GLU A 123 5.00 2.10 -23.15
N SER A 124 4.53 2.00 -24.39
CA SER A 124 3.98 3.15 -25.13
C SER A 124 2.81 3.78 -24.37
N ASN A 125 1.88 2.97 -23.85
CA ASN A 125 0.75 3.47 -23.07
C ASN A 125 1.17 4.09 -21.73
N ARG A 126 2.21 3.54 -21.10
CA ARG A 126 2.78 4.09 -19.87
C ARG A 126 3.41 5.46 -20.14
N LEU A 127 4.21 5.58 -21.21
CA LEU A 127 4.83 6.84 -21.62
C LEU A 127 3.77 7.89 -22.00
N GLU A 128 2.69 7.50 -22.69
CA GLU A 128 1.59 8.42 -22.99
C GLU A 128 0.91 8.95 -21.72
N LYS A 129 0.70 8.09 -20.71
CA LYS A 129 0.14 8.50 -19.42
C LYS A 129 1.08 9.44 -18.67
N GLU A 130 2.38 9.14 -18.68
CA GLU A 130 3.39 10.01 -18.06
C GLU A 130 3.42 11.37 -18.75
N ARG A 131 3.39 11.41 -20.10
CA ARG A 131 3.28 12.65 -20.88
C ARG A 131 2.02 13.44 -20.51
N GLN A 132 0.84 12.80 -20.45
CA GLN A 132 -0.40 13.47 -20.06
C GLN A 132 -0.33 14.06 -18.64
N ARG A 133 0.32 13.35 -17.71
CA ARG A 133 0.55 13.84 -16.35
C ARG A 133 1.47 15.06 -16.33
N LEU A 134 2.55 15.02 -17.09
CA LEU A 134 3.48 16.15 -17.22
C LEU A 134 2.82 17.35 -17.90
N GLU A 135 2.02 17.14 -18.95
CA GLU A 135 1.22 18.21 -19.57
C GLU A 135 0.24 18.82 -18.57
N ALA A 136 -0.42 18.00 -17.75
CA ALA A 136 -1.30 18.51 -16.70
C ALA A 136 -0.54 19.35 -15.66
N LEU A 137 0.63 18.87 -15.18
CA LEU A 137 1.48 19.63 -14.27
C LEU A 137 1.95 20.94 -14.91
N ASN A 138 2.37 20.92 -16.17
CA ASN A 138 2.79 22.13 -16.87
C ASN A 138 1.65 23.15 -16.99
N ARG A 139 0.41 22.70 -17.26
CA ARG A 139 -0.77 23.57 -17.22
C ARG A 139 -1.01 24.17 -15.84
N TYR A 140 -0.76 23.43 -14.76
CA TYR A 140 -0.86 23.95 -13.40
C TYR A 140 0.26 24.96 -13.09
N TYR A 141 1.49 24.71 -13.54
CA TYR A 141 2.60 25.65 -13.42
C TYR A 141 2.34 26.94 -14.20
N GLU A 142 1.93 26.84 -15.47
CA GLU A 142 1.52 28.00 -16.26
C GLU A 142 0.34 28.75 -15.62
N GLY A 143 -0.57 28.03 -14.98
CA GLY A 143 -1.67 28.61 -14.20
C GLY A 143 -1.18 29.35 -12.96
N LEU A 144 -0.17 28.81 -12.27
CA LEU A 144 0.45 29.40 -11.09
C LEU A 144 1.29 30.65 -11.46
N ASP A 145 2.05 30.59 -12.55
CA ASP A 145 2.83 31.72 -13.08
C ASP A 145 1.94 32.88 -13.51
N ARG A 146 0.69 32.60 -13.92
CA ARG A 146 -0.32 33.62 -14.22
C ARG A 146 -0.98 34.21 -12.98
N GLN A 147 -0.78 33.64 -11.79
CA GLN A 147 -1.29 34.23 -10.56
C GLN A 147 -0.40 35.40 -10.14
N PRO A 148 -0.97 36.57 -9.79
CA PRO A 148 -0.18 37.73 -9.39
C PRO A 148 0.69 37.44 -8.17
N ALA A 149 0.29 36.49 -7.31
CA ALA A 149 1.04 36.05 -6.15
C ALA A 149 2.36 35.31 -6.44
N ALA A 150 2.56 34.84 -7.69
CA ALA A 150 3.78 34.16 -8.11
C ALA A 150 4.81 35.12 -8.76
N ALA A 151 4.43 36.38 -9.02
CA ALA A 151 5.39 37.37 -9.49
C ALA A 151 6.42 37.65 -8.39
N LEU A 152 7.71 37.68 -8.75
CA LEU A 152 8.82 37.96 -7.83
C LEU A 152 8.64 39.30 -7.09
N ASP A 153 7.90 40.23 -7.69
CA ASP A 153 7.66 41.58 -7.18
C ASP A 153 6.34 41.70 -6.38
N PHE A 154 5.58 40.61 -6.22
CA PHE A 154 4.27 40.64 -5.54
C PHE A 154 4.37 41.04 -4.06
N LEU A 155 5.47 40.70 -3.41
CA LEU A 155 5.77 41.06 -2.03
C LEU A 155 6.66 42.31 -1.92
N ASP A 156 7.02 42.96 -3.04
CA ASP A 156 7.77 44.23 -2.96
C ASP A 156 6.82 45.31 -2.42
N PRO A 157 7.12 45.89 -1.23
CA PRO A 157 6.31 46.95 -0.64
C PRO A 157 6.08 48.10 -1.63
N LYS A 158 7.04 48.38 -2.51
CA LYS A 158 6.95 49.48 -3.49
C LYS A 158 5.95 49.21 -4.62
N VAL A 159 5.57 47.95 -4.86
CA VAL A 159 4.57 47.55 -5.86
C VAL A 159 3.22 47.35 -5.20
N MET A 160 3.18 46.73 -4.01
CA MET A 160 1.96 46.54 -3.21
C MET A 160 1.29 47.85 -2.80
N PHE A 161 2.08 48.89 -2.50
CA PHE A 161 1.56 50.18 -2.05
C PHE A 161 1.42 51.22 -3.16
N ARG A 162 1.55 50.86 -4.45
CA ARG A 162 1.36 51.82 -5.57
C ARG A 162 -0.04 52.39 -5.65
N ASP A 163 -1.05 51.57 -5.33
CA ASP A 163 -2.46 51.95 -5.37
C ASP A 163 -3.01 52.39 -3.99
N CYS A 164 -2.16 52.37 -2.96
CA CYS A 164 -2.51 52.88 -1.64
C CYS A 164 -2.21 54.38 -1.56
N ALA A 165 -3.17 55.16 -1.06
CA ALA A 165 -2.93 56.56 -0.73
C ALA A 165 -1.74 56.66 0.25
N THR A 166 -0.83 57.61 0.01
CA THR A 166 0.35 57.83 0.86
C THR A 166 -0.07 57.95 2.32
N PHE A 167 0.43 57.04 3.16
CA PHE A 167 0.22 57.11 4.59
C PHE A 167 0.74 58.46 5.12
N PRO A 168 0.03 59.11 6.07
CA PRO A 168 0.54 60.31 6.72
C PRO A 168 1.89 59.99 7.37
N GLU A 169 2.89 60.83 7.13
CA GLU A 169 4.26 60.64 7.63
C GLU A 169 4.23 60.46 9.16
N LEU A 170 4.53 59.24 9.61
CA LEU A 170 4.65 58.93 11.02
C LEU A 170 5.92 59.58 11.60
N PRO A 171 5.88 60.15 12.82
CA PRO A 171 7.04 60.77 13.45
C PRO A 171 8.23 59.81 13.53
N LYS A 172 9.41 60.28 13.14
CA LYS A 172 10.68 59.52 13.04
C LYS A 172 11.08 58.83 14.35
N GLU A 173 10.60 59.34 15.48
CA GLU A 173 10.82 58.80 16.83
C GLU A 173 10.22 57.39 17.03
N PHE A 174 9.14 57.05 16.32
CA PHE A 174 8.53 55.72 16.42
C PHE A 174 9.26 54.67 15.58
N VAL A 175 9.95 55.07 14.51
CA VAL A 175 10.63 54.13 13.60
C VAL A 175 12.00 53.71 14.15
N GLU A 176 12.72 54.62 14.81
CA GLU A 176 14.01 54.31 15.44
C GLU A 176 13.89 53.37 16.65
N GLY A 177 12.70 53.31 17.28
CA GLY A 177 12.40 52.38 18.38
C GLY A 177 12.32 50.91 17.95
N PHE A 178 11.87 50.63 16.71
CA PHE A 178 11.74 49.25 16.20
C PHE A 178 13.02 48.71 15.55
N THR A 179 13.96 49.58 15.15
CA THR A 179 15.21 49.16 14.51
C THR A 179 16.30 48.74 15.48
N LYS A 180 16.16 49.02 16.79
CA LYS A 180 17.16 48.67 17.81
C LYS A 180 17.12 47.19 18.25
N ASP A 181 16.04 46.47 17.94
CA ASP A 181 15.85 45.06 18.31
C ASP A 181 16.28 44.05 17.21
N GLN A 182 16.69 44.51 16.02
CA GLN A 182 17.09 43.61 14.93
C GLN A 182 18.53 43.06 15.01
N GLU A 183 19.42 43.62 15.85
CA GLU A 183 20.79 43.11 16.04
C GLU A 183 20.90 42.08 17.19
N ALA A 184 19.87 41.94 18.02
CA ALA A 184 19.81 40.98 19.12
C ALA A 184 19.54 39.50 18.76
N PRO A 185 18.75 39.13 17.72
CA PRO A 185 18.36 37.74 17.49
C PRO A 185 19.54 36.86 17.06
N ASP A 186 20.54 37.41 16.37
CA ASP A 186 21.72 36.65 15.93
C ASP A 186 22.66 36.29 17.09
N GLN A 187 22.79 37.18 18.10
CA GLN A 187 23.59 36.88 19.30
C GLN A 187 22.87 35.89 20.22
N GLU A 188 21.54 35.99 20.33
CA GLU A 188 20.73 35.03 21.10
C GLU A 188 20.72 33.65 20.45
N ALA A 189 20.57 33.59 19.12
CA ALA A 189 20.69 32.35 18.35
C ALA A 189 22.09 31.72 18.50
N GLN A 190 23.16 32.51 18.45
CA GLN A 190 24.52 32.01 18.70
C GLN A 190 24.71 31.50 20.14
N LYS A 191 24.15 32.19 21.14
CA LYS A 191 24.15 31.72 22.54
C LYS A 191 23.39 30.40 22.68
N LEU A 192 22.22 30.26 22.05
CA LEU A 192 21.43 29.03 22.04
C LEU A 192 22.18 27.86 21.38
N VAL A 193 22.81 28.12 20.22
CA VAL A 193 23.66 27.14 19.54
C VAL A 193 24.85 26.73 20.41
N SER A 194 25.48 27.69 21.12
CA SER A 194 26.58 27.38 22.03
C SER A 194 26.12 26.54 23.23
N ARG A 195 24.91 26.78 23.76
CA ARG A 195 24.29 26.00 24.84
C ARG A 195 23.96 24.58 24.37
N LEU A 196 23.42 24.43 23.16
CA LEU A 196 23.14 23.13 22.55
C LEU A 196 24.42 22.34 22.27
N ARG A 197 25.47 22.99 21.77
CA ARG A 197 26.80 22.37 21.59
C ARG A 197 27.40 21.90 22.92
N LYS A 198 27.26 22.69 23.99
CA LYS A 198 27.71 22.29 25.33
C LYS A 198 26.87 21.12 25.88
N ALA A 199 25.55 21.15 25.71
CA ALA A 199 24.65 20.09 26.18
C ALA A 199 24.90 18.76 25.45
N THR A 200 25.04 18.80 24.13
CA THR A 200 25.35 17.61 23.31
C THR A 200 26.71 17.02 23.66
N LEU A 201 27.73 17.85 23.89
CA LEU A 201 29.05 17.38 24.32
C LEU A 201 29.00 16.74 25.72
N ARG A 202 28.27 17.33 26.68
CA ARG A 202 28.05 16.74 28.01
C ARG A 202 27.33 15.39 27.91
N GLN A 203 26.26 15.32 27.11
CA GLN A 203 25.51 14.08 26.91
C GLN A 203 26.37 12.99 26.26
N LYS A 204 27.20 13.35 25.28
CA LYS A 204 28.15 12.42 24.66
C LYS A 204 29.15 11.88 25.67
N LEU A 205 29.68 12.72 26.56
CA LEU A 205 30.59 12.28 27.63
C LEU A 205 29.92 11.35 28.63
N VAL A 206 28.66 11.61 29.00
CA VAL A 206 27.89 10.72 29.88
C VAL A 206 27.65 9.38 29.22
N LEU A 207 27.27 9.37 27.93
CA LEU A 207 27.06 8.16 27.16
C LEU A 207 28.34 7.32 27.06
N GLU A 208 29.48 7.94 26.75
CA GLU A 208 30.80 7.28 26.71
C GLU A 208 31.17 6.66 28.06
N HIS A 209 30.91 7.39 29.15
CA HIS A 209 31.16 6.90 30.50
C HIS A 209 30.26 5.71 30.87
N ASP A 210 28.98 5.75 30.49
CA ASP A 210 28.04 4.65 30.74
C ASP A 210 28.34 3.44 29.86
N GLN A 211 28.79 3.64 28.62
CA GLN A 211 29.30 2.56 27.76
C GLN A 211 30.52 1.88 28.38
N ARG A 212 31.52 2.64 28.85
CA ARG A 212 32.69 2.06 29.54
C ARG A 212 32.30 1.31 30.80
N LYS A 213 31.34 1.81 31.57
CA LYS A 213 30.79 1.08 32.74
C LYS A 213 30.11 -0.22 32.32
N LEU A 214 29.34 -0.21 31.24
CA LEU A 214 28.66 -1.40 30.72
C LEU A 214 29.67 -2.43 30.19
N GLU A 215 30.72 -1.99 29.50
CA GLU A 215 31.84 -2.86 29.07
C GLU A 215 32.60 -3.42 30.28
N GLY A 216 32.87 -2.59 31.30
CA GLY A 216 33.49 -3.03 32.55
C GLY A 216 32.67 -4.06 33.33
N LEU A 217 31.34 -3.90 33.36
CA LEU A 217 30.43 -4.90 33.95
C LEU A 217 30.39 -6.19 33.13
N LYS A 218 30.34 -6.11 31.79
CA LYS A 218 30.40 -7.28 30.92
C LYS A 218 31.73 -8.05 31.02
N ALA A 219 32.83 -7.33 31.22
CA ALA A 219 34.14 -7.94 31.40
C ALA A 219 34.31 -8.59 32.79
N ARG A 220 33.66 -8.02 33.82
CA ARG A 220 33.72 -8.52 35.20
C ARG A 220 32.81 -9.73 35.42
N ASP A 221 31.61 -9.70 34.84
CA ASP A 221 30.61 -10.78 34.92
C ASP A 221 30.13 -11.13 33.50
N PRO A 222 30.79 -12.05 32.79
CA PRO A 222 30.29 -12.58 31.51
C PRO A 222 29.09 -13.48 31.80
N ILE A 223 27.92 -12.88 31.97
CA ILE A 223 26.67 -13.61 32.14
C ILE A 223 26.28 -14.18 30.78
N ASP A 224 26.49 -15.48 30.59
CA ASP A 224 25.94 -16.17 29.45
C ASP A 224 24.40 -16.20 29.55
N PRO A 225 23.67 -15.66 28.58
CA PRO A 225 22.20 -15.53 28.63
C PRO A 225 21.47 -16.89 28.59
N ARG A 226 22.22 -17.99 28.51
CA ARG A 226 21.72 -19.38 28.51
C ARG A 226 21.70 -20.01 29.90
N ASP A 227 22.49 -19.50 30.84
CA ASP A 227 22.63 -20.05 32.20
C ASP A 227 21.75 -19.32 33.24
N VAL A 228 21.10 -18.22 32.84
CA VAL A 228 20.20 -17.45 33.70
C VAL A 228 18.83 -18.15 33.78
N SER A 229 18.36 -18.39 35.00
CA SER A 229 17.02 -18.97 35.22
C SER A 229 15.94 -18.11 34.56
N ARG A 230 14.95 -18.75 33.92
CA ARG A 230 13.88 -18.03 33.20
C ARG A 230 13.11 -17.05 34.09
N GLU A 231 13.00 -17.35 35.38
CA GLU A 231 12.37 -16.47 36.37
C GLU A 231 13.21 -15.22 36.63
N ALA A 232 14.54 -15.35 36.77
CA ALA A 232 15.45 -14.21 36.88
C ALA A 232 15.47 -13.37 35.59
N GLN A 233 15.34 -14.01 34.42
CA GLN A 233 15.23 -13.29 33.15
C GLN A 233 13.94 -12.47 33.07
N VAL A 234 12.79 -13.03 33.48
CA VAL A 234 11.52 -12.30 33.50
C VAL A 234 11.55 -11.18 34.55
N ALA A 235 12.16 -11.39 35.71
CA ALA A 235 12.33 -10.38 36.75
C ALA A 235 13.27 -9.25 36.30
N ALA A 236 14.38 -9.56 35.62
CA ALA A 236 15.28 -8.56 35.05
C ALA A 236 14.59 -7.75 33.94
N LEU A 237 13.85 -8.41 33.05
CA LEU A 237 13.08 -7.74 32.00
C LEU A 237 11.95 -6.88 32.57
N SER A 238 11.28 -7.32 33.63
CA SER A 238 10.25 -6.52 34.29
C SER A 238 10.85 -5.33 35.04
N ALA A 239 12.02 -5.48 35.65
CA ALA A 239 12.77 -4.38 36.26
C ALA A 239 13.25 -3.36 35.23
N VAL A 240 13.78 -3.81 34.09
CA VAL A 240 14.16 -2.95 32.96
C VAL A 240 12.93 -2.24 32.40
N LYS A 241 11.81 -2.96 32.23
CA LYS A 241 10.54 -2.36 31.78
C LYS A 241 10.08 -1.27 32.75
N ASN A 242 10.08 -1.53 34.05
CA ASN A 242 9.64 -0.58 35.06
C ASN A 242 10.58 0.63 35.14
N SER A 243 11.90 0.42 35.01
CA SER A 243 12.89 1.51 34.96
C SER A 243 12.73 2.36 33.70
N LEU A 244 12.48 1.75 32.54
CA LEU A 244 12.22 2.47 31.30
C LEU A 244 10.90 3.24 31.35
N VAL A 245 9.84 2.62 31.88
CA VAL A 245 8.55 3.30 32.09
C VAL A 245 8.72 4.49 33.02
N ASN A 246 9.41 4.34 34.16
CA ASN A 246 9.69 5.45 35.06
C ASN A 246 10.58 6.53 34.41
N TRP A 247 11.55 6.16 33.57
CA TRP A 247 12.36 7.12 32.81
C TRP A 247 11.51 7.88 31.78
N ILE A 248 10.61 7.19 31.07
CA ILE A 248 9.68 7.82 30.13
C ILE A 248 8.70 8.72 30.87
N GLU A 249 8.13 8.27 31.98
CA GLU A 249 7.22 9.05 32.82
C GLU A 249 7.92 10.30 33.37
N THR A 250 9.14 10.17 33.90
CA THR A 250 9.91 11.33 34.37
C THR A 250 10.33 12.27 33.24
N MET A 251 10.68 11.75 32.06
CA MET A 251 10.98 12.59 30.88
C MET A 251 9.73 13.26 30.32
N LEU A 252 8.56 12.61 30.36
CA LEU A 252 7.29 13.20 29.96
C LEU A 252 6.81 14.24 30.96
N SER A 253 7.01 14.01 32.27
CA SER A 253 6.75 15.02 33.31
C SER A 253 7.66 16.23 33.13
N LYS A 254 8.97 16.02 32.88
CA LYS A 254 9.93 17.11 32.60
C LYS A 254 9.70 17.82 31.27
N ALA A 255 9.09 17.16 30.28
CA ALA A 255 8.72 17.79 29.01
C ALA A 255 7.38 18.55 29.09
N GLY A 256 6.51 18.17 30.05
CA GLY A 256 5.28 18.90 30.37
C GLY A 256 5.52 20.09 31.31
N GLU A 257 6.56 20.05 32.12
CA GLU A 257 7.05 21.12 32.99
C GLU A 257 8.02 22.03 32.20
N GLY A 258 7.46 22.72 31.20
CA GLY A 258 8.13 23.88 30.62
C GLY A 258 8.17 25.02 31.65
N GLU A 259 9.38 25.42 32.01
CA GLU A 259 9.73 26.73 32.61
C GLU A 259 9.36 26.97 34.10
N SER A 260 10.12 26.35 35.01
CA SER A 260 10.46 26.88 36.35
C SER A 260 11.41 25.87 37.01
N GLU A 261 12.61 26.13 37.51
CA GLU A 261 13.47 27.30 37.67
C GLU A 261 14.91 26.74 37.67
N GLU A 262 15.88 27.47 37.11
CA GLU A 262 17.26 27.52 37.65
C GLU A 262 18.05 28.60 36.90
N THR A 263 17.86 29.86 37.30
CA THR A 263 18.88 30.88 37.12
C THR A 263 19.02 31.65 38.44
N GLY A 264 19.94 31.19 39.28
CA GLY A 264 20.41 31.95 40.43
C GLY A 264 21.53 32.93 40.05
N GLY A 265 21.40 34.16 40.55
CA GLY A 265 22.43 35.19 40.74
C GLY A 265 22.52 36.21 39.60
N SER A 266 22.52 37.54 39.81
CA SER A 266 22.46 38.48 40.95
C SER A 266 22.24 39.87 40.28
N HIS A 267 21.50 40.85 40.79
CA HIS A 267 21.68 41.68 42.00
C HIS A 267 20.45 42.60 42.17
N GLU A 268 20.01 42.77 43.43
CA GLU A 268 19.58 44.01 44.11
C GLU A 268 18.56 44.94 43.42
N ARG A 269 17.39 45.28 44.00
CA ARG A 269 17.07 45.56 45.42
C ARG A 269 15.54 45.58 45.65
N GLU A 270 15.19 45.19 46.87
CA GLU A 270 14.08 45.71 47.70
C GLU A 270 12.64 45.48 47.20
N ASN A 271 11.98 44.43 47.72
CA ASN A 271 11.08 44.60 48.86
C ASN A 271 10.77 43.26 49.51
N GLU A 272 10.76 43.30 50.84
CA GLU A 272 10.45 42.22 51.77
C GLU A 272 8.96 41.85 51.73
N ASP A 273 8.66 40.65 52.24
CA ASP A 273 7.36 40.03 52.55
C ASP A 273 6.59 39.32 51.41
N GLY A 274 6.54 37.98 51.48
CA GLY A 274 5.58 37.23 50.66
C GLY A 274 5.64 35.70 50.56
N ASP A 275 6.47 34.96 51.31
CA ASP A 275 6.53 33.48 51.23
C ASP A 275 5.31 32.74 51.85
N LEU A 276 4.19 33.45 52.03
CA LEU A 276 2.89 32.90 52.45
C LEU A 276 1.81 33.08 51.35
N GLY A 277 2.17 33.65 50.19
CA GLY A 277 1.24 33.95 49.10
C GLY A 277 1.01 32.78 48.14
N GLY A 278 1.98 31.88 47.97
CA GLY A 278 1.90 30.76 47.03
C GLY A 278 0.85 29.72 47.42
N ASP A 279 0.83 29.31 48.70
CA ASP A 279 -0.15 28.35 49.21
C ASP A 279 -1.57 28.91 49.25
N ALA A 280 -1.72 30.21 49.53
CA ALA A 280 -3.02 30.89 49.48
C ALA A 280 -3.55 30.98 48.03
N GLN A 281 -2.67 31.25 47.05
CA GLN A 281 -3.02 31.25 45.63
C GLN A 281 -3.34 29.84 45.12
N LEU A 282 -2.61 28.82 45.56
CA LEU A 282 -2.90 27.42 45.24
C LEU A 282 -4.25 26.98 45.81
N ALA A 283 -4.57 27.39 47.04
CA ALA A 283 -5.88 27.11 47.65
C ALA A 283 -7.03 27.80 46.89
N ASP A 284 -6.82 29.03 46.41
CA ASP A 284 -7.81 29.76 45.61
C ASP A 284 -8.02 29.11 44.23
N VAL A 285 -6.93 28.67 43.59
CA VAL A 285 -7.00 27.90 42.33
C VAL A 285 -7.70 26.54 42.54
N GLU A 286 -7.45 25.86 43.65
CA GLU A 286 -8.13 24.61 43.99
C GLU A 286 -9.63 24.84 44.22
N GLN A 287 -10.01 25.95 44.85
CA GLN A 287 -11.39 26.35 45.07
C GLN A 287 -12.10 26.67 43.75
N GLU A 288 -11.47 27.44 42.86
CA GLU A 288 -12.01 27.74 41.53
C GLU A 288 -12.13 26.48 40.66
N TYR A 289 -11.18 25.55 40.77
CA TYR A 289 -11.24 24.27 40.07
C TYR A 289 -12.38 23.37 40.59
N LYS A 290 -12.59 23.32 41.92
CA LYS A 290 -13.74 22.62 42.53
C LYS A 290 -15.07 23.22 42.06
N ARG A 291 -15.17 24.55 42.03
CA ARG A 291 -16.35 25.27 41.53
C ARG A 291 -16.62 24.95 40.06
N HIS A 292 -15.59 24.93 39.22
CA HIS A 292 -15.70 24.57 37.82
C HIS A 292 -16.16 23.11 37.62
N ILE A 293 -15.65 22.16 38.42
CA ILE A 293 -16.11 20.77 38.40
C ILE A 293 -17.59 20.67 38.81
N GLU A 294 -18.00 21.41 39.83
CA GLU A 294 -19.38 21.39 40.31
C GLU A 294 -20.36 21.97 39.28
N LEU A 295 -19.99 23.07 38.62
CA LEU A 295 -20.76 23.61 37.49
C LEU A 295 -20.88 22.60 36.35
N ARG A 296 -19.80 21.90 36.00
CA ARG A 296 -19.86 20.83 34.99
C ARG A 296 -20.77 19.68 35.41
N LYS A 297 -20.74 19.27 36.67
CA LYS A 297 -21.65 18.25 37.21
C LYS A 297 -23.10 18.72 37.13
N GLN A 298 -23.39 19.98 37.43
CA GLN A 298 -24.73 20.56 37.32
C GLN A 298 -25.21 20.61 35.87
N ILE A 299 -24.35 20.95 34.91
CA ILE A 299 -24.66 20.92 33.47
C ILE A 299 -24.98 19.49 33.03
N VAL A 300 -24.17 18.51 33.43
CA VAL A 300 -24.44 17.11 33.09
C VAL A 300 -25.73 16.61 33.73
N ALA A 301 -26.01 17.01 34.98
CA ALA A 301 -27.25 16.66 35.67
C ALA A 301 -28.48 17.30 35.00
N SER A 302 -28.41 18.56 34.57
CA SER A 302 -29.51 19.22 33.85
C SER A 302 -29.72 18.64 32.45
N MET A 303 -28.64 18.26 31.76
CA MET A 303 -28.73 17.52 30.49
C MET A 303 -29.37 16.14 30.67
N TYR A 304 -29.07 15.46 31.77
CA TYR A 304 -29.71 14.19 32.13
C TYR A 304 -31.20 14.37 32.43
N GLN A 305 -31.58 15.41 33.18
CA GLN A 305 -32.99 15.75 33.44
C GLN A 305 -33.73 16.12 32.15
N LEU A 306 -33.12 16.89 31.24
CA LEU A 306 -33.69 17.19 29.93
C LEU A 306 -33.91 15.93 29.09
N ARG A 307 -32.99 14.98 29.17
CA ARG A 307 -33.10 13.69 28.48
C ARG A 307 -34.22 12.83 29.07
N GLN A 308 -34.34 12.79 30.40
CA GLN A 308 -35.42 12.06 31.08
C GLN A 308 -36.81 12.67 30.81
N LEU A 309 -36.93 13.99 30.72
CA LEU A 309 -38.18 14.64 30.32
C LEU A 309 -38.58 14.33 28.87
N LYS A 310 -37.59 14.06 28.00
CA LYS A 310 -37.80 13.63 26.62
C LYS A 310 -38.17 12.15 26.49
N GLU A 311 -37.81 11.34 27.47
CA GLU A 311 -38.08 9.88 27.56
C GLU A 311 -39.30 9.55 28.43
N SER A 312 -40.00 10.55 28.99
CA SER A 312 -41.26 10.34 29.73
C SER A 312 -42.36 9.78 28.81
N PRO A 313 -42.99 8.64 29.14
CA PRO A 313 -43.98 8.01 28.29
C PRO A 313 -45.26 8.84 28.28
N ARG A 314 -45.55 9.45 27.14
CA ARG A 314 -46.80 10.15 26.83
C ARG A 314 -47.99 9.22 27.11
N PRO A 315 -48.90 9.53 28.07
CA PRO A 315 -50.11 8.75 28.21
C PRO A 315 -50.99 8.97 26.97
N ARG A 316 -51.41 7.86 26.40
CA ARG A 316 -52.30 7.76 25.25
C ARG A 316 -53.66 8.36 25.64
N ALA A 317 -53.95 9.56 25.15
CA ALA A 317 -55.28 10.15 25.21
C ALA A 317 -55.79 10.38 23.78
N GLU A 318 -57.06 10.08 23.62
CA GLU A 318 -57.77 9.79 22.38
C GLU A 318 -57.94 11.01 21.46
N ALA A 319 -58.23 10.67 20.20
CA ALA A 319 -58.40 11.57 19.08
C ALA A 319 -59.40 12.71 19.35
N GLN A 320 -58.96 13.97 19.20
CA GLN A 320 -59.82 15.08 18.82
C GLN A 320 -59.11 16.04 17.84
N LYS A 321 -59.96 16.64 17.00
CA LYS A 321 -59.77 17.37 15.74
C LYS A 321 -58.78 18.56 15.78
N PRO A 322 -58.28 19.01 14.61
CA PRO A 322 -57.23 20.03 14.54
C PRO A 322 -57.81 21.42 14.84
N ALA A 323 -57.25 22.07 15.86
CA ALA A 323 -57.38 23.51 16.04
C ALA A 323 -56.08 24.17 15.55
N LEU A 324 -56.23 25.07 14.58
CA LEU A 324 -55.21 25.99 14.11
C LEU A 324 -54.66 26.78 15.30
N VAL A 325 -53.39 26.54 15.65
CA VAL A 325 -52.62 27.44 16.51
C VAL A 325 -51.58 28.10 15.64
N VAL A 326 -51.88 29.35 15.30
CA VAL A 326 -50.93 30.34 14.77
C VAL A 326 -49.87 30.54 15.86
N SER A 327 -48.69 29.92 15.71
CA SER A 327 -47.52 30.29 16.50
C SER A 327 -46.94 31.56 15.92
N ALA A 328 -47.13 32.65 16.67
CA ALA A 328 -46.54 33.95 16.43
C ALA A 328 -45.03 33.83 16.16
N SER A 329 -44.61 34.38 15.02
CA SER A 329 -43.21 34.58 14.68
C SER A 329 -42.61 35.60 15.65
N VAL A 330 -41.85 35.12 16.62
CA VAL A 330 -40.88 35.97 17.33
C VAL A 330 -39.76 36.25 16.34
N ASN A 331 -39.73 37.46 15.80
CA ASN A 331 -38.61 37.97 15.00
C ASN A 331 -37.32 37.88 15.85
N PRO A 332 -36.32 37.06 15.46
CA PRO A 332 -35.02 37.15 16.10
C PRO A 332 -34.33 38.43 15.62
N GLY A 333 -33.77 39.19 16.55
CA GLY A 333 -33.13 40.47 16.24
C GLY A 333 -31.99 40.37 15.21
N PRO A 334 -31.62 41.49 14.56
CA PRO A 334 -30.76 41.54 13.37
C PRO A 334 -29.33 40.97 13.54
N GLN A 335 -28.89 40.65 14.76
CA GLN A 335 -27.59 40.03 15.03
C GLN A 335 -27.55 38.51 14.80
N THR A 336 -28.70 37.83 14.81
CA THR A 336 -28.75 36.37 14.56
C THR A 336 -28.42 36.02 13.10
N TYR A 337 -28.81 36.86 12.15
CA TYR A 337 -28.54 36.67 10.72
C TYR A 337 -27.05 36.68 10.33
N LEU A 338 -26.17 37.25 11.17
CA LEU A 338 -24.72 37.25 10.92
C LEU A 338 -24.07 35.90 11.27
N LEU A 339 -24.59 35.18 12.27
CA LEU A 339 -24.03 33.90 12.74
C LEU A 339 -24.68 32.68 12.08
N THR A 340 -25.93 32.80 11.62
CA THR A 340 -26.66 31.74 10.89
C THR A 340 -25.85 31.09 9.76
N PRO A 341 -25.20 31.82 8.82
CA PRO A 341 -24.45 31.18 7.74
C PRO A 341 -23.20 30.41 8.22
N TYR A 342 -22.62 30.79 9.37
CA TYR A 342 -21.49 30.05 9.96
C TYR A 342 -21.95 28.77 10.66
N LEU A 343 -23.10 28.81 11.33
CA LEU A 343 -23.72 27.62 11.93
C LEU A 343 -24.19 26.64 10.87
N GLU A 344 -24.76 27.11 9.77
CA GLU A 344 -25.13 26.28 8.62
C GLU A 344 -23.90 25.62 7.98
N LYS A 345 -22.80 26.37 7.80
CA LYS A 345 -21.53 25.81 7.32
C LYS A 345 -20.95 24.78 8.29
N LEU A 346 -20.97 25.04 9.60
CA LEU A 346 -20.49 24.09 10.60
C LEU A 346 -21.35 22.83 10.66
N GLN A 347 -22.67 22.97 10.51
CA GLN A 347 -23.60 21.85 10.42
C GLN A 347 -23.34 21.04 9.14
N ALA A 348 -23.14 21.69 7.99
CA ALA A 348 -22.77 21.02 6.74
C ALA A 348 -21.44 20.24 6.89
N LEU A 349 -20.41 20.86 7.47
CA LEU A 349 -19.13 20.19 7.76
C LEU A 349 -19.31 19.02 8.74
N SER A 350 -20.17 19.15 9.75
CA SER A 350 -20.47 18.05 10.68
C SER A 350 -21.15 16.88 9.96
N HIS A 351 -22.07 17.15 9.03
CA HIS A 351 -22.69 16.11 8.20
C HIS A 351 -21.69 15.44 7.27
N GLU A 352 -20.79 16.20 6.65
CA GLU A 352 -19.72 15.67 5.81
C GLU A 352 -18.76 14.77 6.62
N GLN A 353 -18.34 15.21 7.81
CA GLN A 353 -17.52 14.40 8.73
C GLN A 353 -18.21 13.10 9.13
N LYS A 354 -19.52 13.14 9.41
CA LYS A 354 -20.30 11.91 9.69
C LYS A 354 -20.33 10.99 8.47
N GLY A 355 -20.49 11.55 7.27
CA GLY A 355 -20.38 10.82 6.01
C GLY A 355 -19.04 10.10 5.86
N PHE A 356 -17.92 10.82 6.07
CA PHE A 356 -16.57 10.23 6.01
C PHE A 356 -16.36 9.16 7.08
N ILE A 357 -16.88 9.35 8.29
CA ILE A 357 -16.78 8.33 9.36
C ILE A 357 -17.53 7.06 8.95
N GLN A 358 -18.73 7.20 8.38
CA GLN A 358 -19.52 6.06 7.91
C GLN A 358 -18.85 5.35 6.72
N GLU A 359 -18.30 6.11 5.77
CA GLU A 359 -17.56 5.55 4.64
C GLU A 359 -16.30 4.82 5.12
N LYS A 360 -15.52 5.44 6.02
CA LYS A 360 -14.35 4.80 6.64
C LYS A 360 -14.73 3.52 7.37
N ALA A 361 -15.85 3.52 8.10
CA ALA A 361 -16.34 2.32 8.78
C ALA A 361 -16.72 1.22 7.77
N HIS A 362 -17.39 1.58 6.68
CA HIS A 362 -17.74 0.65 5.61
C HIS A 362 -16.51 0.07 4.90
N ILE A 363 -15.53 0.91 4.52
CA ILE A 363 -14.27 0.47 3.92
C ILE A 363 -13.52 -0.46 4.87
N ASN A 364 -13.43 -0.10 6.16
CA ASN A 364 -12.75 -0.94 7.13
C ASN A 364 -13.48 -2.29 7.34
N ALA A 365 -14.82 -2.29 7.36
CA ALA A 365 -15.61 -3.52 7.38
C ALA A 365 -15.40 -4.37 6.12
N ALA A 366 -15.28 -3.75 4.93
CA ALA A 366 -15.00 -4.47 3.69
C ALA A 366 -13.57 -5.06 3.68
N ILE A 367 -12.57 -4.29 4.11
CA ILE A 367 -11.17 -4.76 4.21
C ILE A 367 -11.06 -5.92 5.20
N THR A 368 -11.70 -5.81 6.36
CA THR A 368 -11.67 -6.89 7.36
C THR A 368 -12.38 -8.15 6.88
N ARG A 369 -13.51 -8.04 6.17
CA ARG A 369 -14.16 -9.17 5.49
C ARG A 369 -13.23 -9.81 4.46
N GLN A 370 -12.61 -9.02 3.59
CA GLN A 370 -11.67 -9.52 2.58
C GLN A 370 -10.46 -10.21 3.22
N GLN A 371 -9.92 -9.65 4.30
CA GLN A 371 -8.82 -10.26 5.06
C GLN A 371 -9.25 -11.59 5.70
N GLN A 372 -10.47 -11.67 6.22
CA GLN A 372 -11.00 -12.90 6.78
C GLN A 372 -11.22 -13.97 5.70
N GLU A 373 -11.81 -13.61 4.57
CA GLU A 373 -12.04 -14.50 3.43
C GLU A 373 -10.73 -15.05 2.86
N THR A 374 -9.75 -14.18 2.61
CA THR A 374 -8.42 -14.59 2.15
C THR A 374 -7.73 -15.49 3.17
N SER A 375 -7.82 -15.18 4.47
CA SER A 375 -7.26 -16.06 5.51
C SER A 375 -7.95 -17.43 5.59
N LYS A 376 -9.25 -17.50 5.30
CA LYS A 376 -10.00 -18.75 5.25
C LYS A 376 -9.61 -19.57 4.02
N ALA A 377 -9.49 -18.92 2.86
CA ALA A 377 -9.02 -19.54 1.63
C ALA A 377 -7.59 -20.08 1.78
N LEU A 378 -6.67 -19.31 2.38
CA LEU A 378 -5.31 -19.76 2.66
C LEU A 378 -5.27 -20.95 3.63
N ARG A 379 -6.14 -20.96 4.65
CA ARG A 379 -6.26 -22.12 5.56
C ARG A 379 -6.79 -23.36 4.86
N HIS A 380 -7.78 -23.22 3.96
CA HIS A 380 -8.27 -24.35 3.17
C HIS A 380 -7.19 -24.87 2.23
N LEU A 381 -6.53 -23.98 1.50
CA LEU A 381 -5.41 -24.35 0.63
C LEU A 381 -4.29 -25.03 1.43
N ALA A 382 -4.03 -24.57 2.66
CA ALA A 382 -3.03 -25.19 3.53
C ALA A 382 -3.41 -26.61 3.97
N GLN A 383 -4.70 -26.88 4.16
CA GLN A 383 -5.20 -28.23 4.46
C GLN A 383 -5.10 -29.16 3.25
N ASP A 384 -5.30 -28.64 2.04
CA ASP A 384 -5.22 -29.41 0.79
C ASP A 384 -3.78 -29.61 0.30
N SER A 385 -2.83 -28.81 0.81
CA SER A 385 -1.45 -28.82 0.34
C SER A 385 -0.69 -30.05 0.78
N LYS A 386 -0.28 -30.87 -0.20
CA LYS A 386 0.69 -31.95 0.01
C LYS A 386 2.10 -31.43 0.29
N LEU A 387 2.44 -30.22 -0.16
CA LEU A 387 3.77 -29.64 0.05
C LEU A 387 4.01 -29.33 1.53
N LEU A 388 3.01 -28.80 2.22
CA LEU A 388 3.12 -28.48 3.65
C LEU A 388 3.20 -29.73 4.54
N SER A 389 2.58 -30.85 4.14
CA SER A 389 2.67 -32.10 4.89
C SER A 389 4.00 -32.82 4.63
N SER A 390 4.53 -32.77 3.40
CA SER A 390 5.83 -33.35 3.05
C SER A 390 7.02 -32.53 3.58
N TYR A 391 6.92 -31.20 3.59
CA TYR A 391 7.99 -30.29 4.00
C TYR A 391 7.55 -29.36 5.12
N ALA A 392 7.10 -29.94 6.23
CA ALA A 392 6.71 -29.18 7.40
C ALA A 392 7.93 -28.46 8.02
N PRO A 393 7.81 -27.17 8.39
CA PRO A 393 8.89 -26.49 9.09
C PRO A 393 9.22 -27.23 10.38
N PRO A 394 10.51 -27.33 10.76
CA PRO A 394 10.90 -27.97 12.00
C PRO A 394 10.18 -27.26 13.13
N LYS A 395 9.28 -28.00 13.81
CA LYS A 395 8.55 -27.48 14.97
C LYS A 395 9.59 -27.04 15.98
N SER A 396 9.87 -25.74 16.04
CA SER A 396 10.74 -25.19 17.08
C SER A 396 10.14 -25.66 18.40
N LYS A 397 10.92 -26.38 19.22
CA LYS A 397 10.53 -26.89 20.53
C LYS A 397 10.35 -25.75 21.55
N LYS A 398 9.63 -24.69 21.17
CA LYS A 398 9.03 -23.77 22.12
C LYS A 398 7.64 -24.33 22.40
N PRO A 399 7.39 -24.89 23.60
CA PRO A 399 6.03 -25.20 23.98
C PRO A 399 5.23 -23.91 23.90
N ASN A 400 3.98 -24.00 23.45
CA ASN A 400 2.96 -22.96 23.48
C ASN A 400 2.85 -22.34 24.88
N SER A 401 3.74 -21.42 25.22
CA SER A 401 3.69 -20.61 26.43
C SER A 401 3.63 -19.16 25.98
N GLY A 402 2.46 -18.56 26.18
CA GLY A 402 2.22 -17.15 25.88
C GLY A 402 1.65 -16.88 24.49
N MET A 403 0.53 -17.51 24.14
CA MET A 403 -0.39 -16.85 23.19
C MET A 403 -0.90 -15.59 23.89
N SER A 404 -0.18 -14.48 23.66
CA SER A 404 -0.61 -13.16 24.10
C SER A 404 -2.07 -12.96 23.70
N PHE A 405 -2.92 -12.54 24.64
CA PHE A 405 -4.35 -12.29 24.41
C PHE A 405 -4.59 -11.38 23.19
N THR A 406 -3.61 -10.52 22.86
CA THR A 406 -3.61 -9.67 21.67
C THR A 406 -3.39 -10.42 20.35
N LYS A 407 -2.71 -11.58 20.37
CA LYS A 407 -2.45 -12.46 19.22
C LYS A 407 -3.53 -13.54 19.05
N ALA A 408 -4.29 -13.84 20.09
CA ALA A 408 -5.49 -14.68 20.00
C ALA A 408 -6.69 -13.91 19.41
N THR A 409 -6.76 -12.59 19.65
CA THR A 409 -7.84 -11.72 19.18
C THR A 409 -7.57 -11.07 17.82
N LYS A 410 -6.31 -10.91 17.43
CA LYS A 410 -5.91 -10.58 16.04
C LYS A 410 -5.61 -11.87 15.31
N GLY A 411 -6.51 -12.31 14.42
CA GLY A 411 -6.27 -13.46 13.56
C GLY A 411 -4.87 -13.39 12.92
N ALA A 412 -4.18 -14.52 12.82
CA ALA A 412 -2.84 -14.60 12.26
C ALA A 412 -2.77 -13.80 10.95
N SER A 413 -1.81 -12.87 10.86
CA SER A 413 -1.66 -12.02 9.68
C SER A 413 -1.47 -12.90 8.44
N ILE A 414 -1.96 -12.47 7.28
CA ILE A 414 -1.80 -13.19 6.01
C ILE A 414 -0.32 -13.55 5.78
N ALA A 415 0.59 -12.65 6.15
CA ALA A 415 2.03 -12.88 6.09
C ALA A 415 2.47 -14.08 6.95
N GLU A 416 1.97 -14.22 8.18
CA GLU A 416 2.29 -15.36 9.06
C GLU A 416 1.73 -16.68 8.50
N GLN A 417 0.61 -16.65 7.78
CA GLN A 417 -0.01 -17.84 7.17
C GLN A 417 0.73 -18.33 5.92
N ILE A 418 1.44 -17.45 5.21
CA ILE A 418 2.20 -17.79 4.00
C ILE A 418 3.60 -18.32 4.33
N GLN A 419 4.18 -17.96 5.47
CA GLN A 419 5.54 -18.40 5.87
C GLN A 419 5.78 -19.92 5.76
N PRO A 420 4.87 -20.81 6.21
CA PRO A 420 5.05 -22.25 6.05
C PRO A 420 5.14 -22.70 4.59
N TRP A 421 4.42 -22.03 3.68
CA TRP A 421 4.46 -22.33 2.26
C TRP A 421 5.79 -21.95 1.62
N LEU A 422 6.34 -20.79 2.01
CA LEU A 422 7.66 -20.35 1.55
C LEU A 422 8.74 -21.35 1.99
N PHE A 423 8.71 -21.75 3.27
CA PHE A 423 9.63 -22.75 3.78
C PHE A 423 9.48 -24.11 3.08
N ALA A 424 8.24 -24.57 2.87
CA ALA A 424 7.99 -25.83 2.19
C ALA A 424 8.45 -25.81 0.72
N ALA A 425 8.27 -24.68 0.02
CA ALA A 425 8.75 -24.50 -1.35
C ALA A 425 10.29 -24.51 -1.42
N ASP A 426 10.96 -23.79 -0.53
CA ASP A 426 12.43 -23.78 -0.46
C ASP A 426 12.98 -25.16 -0.10
N SER A 427 12.33 -25.86 0.83
CA SER A 427 12.72 -27.23 1.23
C SER A 427 12.51 -28.23 0.10
N ALA A 428 11.40 -28.13 -0.65
CA ALA A 428 11.16 -28.97 -1.82
C ALA A 428 12.18 -28.69 -2.94
N LYS A 429 12.55 -27.42 -3.13
CA LYS A 429 13.62 -27.04 -4.07
C LYS A 429 14.95 -27.65 -3.67
N ILE A 430 15.33 -27.58 -2.40
CA ILE A 430 16.58 -28.18 -1.91
C ILE A 430 16.55 -29.71 -2.08
N ALA A 431 15.45 -30.36 -1.68
CA ALA A 431 15.33 -31.82 -1.80
C ALA A 431 15.36 -32.32 -3.25
N THR A 432 14.79 -31.56 -4.19
CA THR A 432 14.88 -31.90 -5.62
C THR A 432 16.29 -31.72 -6.16
N LEU A 433 17.00 -30.66 -5.75
CA LEU A 433 18.41 -30.47 -6.11
C LEU A 433 19.30 -31.56 -5.52
N GLU A 434 19.07 -31.97 -4.28
CA GLU A 434 19.79 -33.07 -3.63
C GLU A 434 19.52 -34.41 -4.32
N ALA A 435 18.26 -34.72 -4.66
CA ALA A 435 17.92 -35.94 -5.39
C ALA A 435 18.56 -36.00 -6.79
N VAL A 436 18.64 -34.85 -7.48
CA VAL A 436 19.35 -34.76 -8.77
C VAL A 436 20.85 -34.94 -8.58
N ALA A 437 21.44 -34.33 -7.55
CA ALA A 437 22.86 -34.49 -7.24
C ALA A 437 23.19 -35.96 -6.92
N GLU A 438 22.38 -36.64 -6.09
CA GLU A 438 22.55 -38.07 -5.82
C GLU A 438 22.39 -38.92 -7.08
N ALA A 439 21.45 -38.60 -7.97
CA ALA A 439 21.26 -39.34 -9.21
C ALA A 439 22.46 -39.17 -10.16
N VAL A 440 23.04 -37.96 -10.22
CA VAL A 440 24.25 -37.68 -10.99
C VAL A 440 25.45 -38.41 -10.39
N GLU A 441 25.61 -38.41 -9.07
CA GLU A 441 26.70 -39.14 -8.39
C GLU A 441 26.58 -40.65 -8.60
N LYS A 442 25.37 -41.22 -8.49
CA LYS A 442 25.11 -42.65 -8.80
C LYS A 442 25.38 -42.95 -10.28
N GLY A 443 25.02 -42.04 -11.19
CA GLY A 443 25.33 -42.15 -12.61
C GLY A 443 26.84 -42.15 -12.88
N GLN A 444 27.57 -41.23 -12.24
CA GLN A 444 29.03 -41.15 -12.35
C GLN A 444 29.70 -42.41 -11.80
N ALA A 445 29.29 -42.88 -10.62
CA ALA A 445 29.80 -44.11 -10.04
C ALA A 445 29.55 -45.33 -10.94
N SER A 446 28.38 -45.41 -11.59
CA SER A 446 28.07 -46.47 -12.55
C SER A 446 28.91 -46.36 -13.84
N ILE A 447 29.22 -45.15 -14.30
CA ILE A 447 30.13 -44.92 -15.43
C ILE A 447 31.54 -45.36 -15.06
N ASP A 448 32.03 -44.98 -13.89
CA ASP A 448 33.36 -45.36 -13.40
C ASP A 448 33.48 -46.88 -13.25
N GLU A 449 32.43 -47.55 -12.73
CA GLU A 449 32.35 -49.01 -12.67
C GLU A 449 32.36 -49.65 -14.08
N ALA A 450 31.62 -49.08 -15.04
CA ALA A 450 31.62 -49.57 -16.42
C ALA A 450 32.97 -49.38 -17.11
N ILE A 451 33.68 -48.27 -16.86
CA ILE A 451 35.04 -48.02 -17.35
C ILE A 451 36.01 -49.04 -16.77
N GLN A 452 35.94 -49.30 -15.45
CA GLN A 452 36.78 -50.32 -14.81
C GLN A 452 36.50 -51.73 -15.37
N ALA A 453 35.24 -52.08 -15.59
CA ALA A 453 34.87 -53.35 -16.21
C ALA A 453 35.40 -53.46 -17.66
N LEU A 454 35.33 -52.37 -18.43
CA LEU A 454 35.89 -52.33 -19.79
C LEU A 454 37.41 -52.48 -19.78
N ASP A 455 38.11 -51.84 -18.84
CA ASP A 455 39.56 -51.97 -18.68
C ASP A 455 39.95 -53.42 -18.35
N GLN A 456 39.23 -54.08 -17.44
CA GLN A 456 39.42 -55.51 -17.14
C GLN A 456 39.20 -56.41 -18.39
N VAL A 457 38.17 -56.13 -19.19
CA VAL A 457 37.94 -56.87 -20.45
C VAL A 457 39.06 -56.60 -21.45
N SER A 458 39.58 -55.38 -21.53
CA SER A 458 40.71 -55.04 -22.41
C SER A 458 41.98 -55.80 -22.02
N MET A 459 42.28 -55.88 -20.72
CA MET A 459 43.37 -56.68 -20.18
C MET A 459 43.23 -58.17 -20.55
N LEU A 460 42.03 -58.75 -20.44
CA LEU A 460 41.76 -60.14 -20.83
C LEU A 460 41.91 -60.38 -22.33
N GLN A 461 41.62 -59.37 -23.17
CA GLN A 461 41.78 -59.45 -24.62
C GLN A 461 43.22 -59.21 -25.08
N ASN A 462 44.18 -59.01 -24.16
CA ASN A 462 45.59 -58.75 -24.47
C ASN A 462 45.81 -57.51 -25.36
N LYS A 463 44.81 -56.62 -25.41
CA LYS A 463 44.92 -55.26 -25.91
C LYS A 463 45.18 -54.42 -24.68
N GLY A 464 46.41 -53.95 -24.47
CA GLY A 464 46.78 -53.17 -23.29
C GLY A 464 45.83 -51.99 -23.01
N PRO A 465 45.86 -51.41 -21.80
CA PRO A 465 44.87 -50.45 -21.32
C PRO A 465 44.63 -49.35 -22.35
N LEU A 466 43.36 -49.13 -22.69
CA LEU A 466 42.91 -48.07 -23.58
C LEU A 466 43.23 -46.72 -22.92
N GLN A 467 44.39 -46.14 -23.24
CA GLN A 467 44.66 -44.74 -22.98
C GLN A 467 43.62 -43.92 -23.74
N VAL A 468 42.59 -43.48 -23.03
CA VAL A 468 41.75 -42.38 -23.47
C VAL A 468 42.67 -41.17 -23.53
N THR A 469 43.09 -40.82 -24.75
CA THR A 469 43.88 -39.63 -25.04
C THR A 469 43.06 -38.42 -24.61
N GLY A 470 43.34 -37.93 -23.41
CA GLY A 470 43.02 -36.57 -23.01
C GLY A 470 43.80 -35.63 -23.93
N SER A 471 43.09 -34.97 -24.84
CA SER A 471 43.59 -33.77 -25.45
C SER A 471 42.55 -32.68 -25.32
N SER A 472 43.01 -31.61 -24.66
CA SER A 472 42.44 -30.28 -24.60
C SER A 472 41.35 -30.03 -23.57
N GLU A 473 41.76 -29.90 -22.30
CA GLU A 473 41.39 -28.69 -21.56
C GLU A 473 42.44 -28.33 -20.51
N ALA A 474 42.71 -27.03 -20.40
CA ALA A 474 43.54 -26.33 -19.41
C ALA A 474 45.06 -26.18 -19.69
N GLU A 475 45.41 -25.22 -20.56
CA GLU A 475 46.43 -24.22 -20.19
C GLU A 475 45.77 -22.87 -19.96
N LEU A 476 46.17 -22.25 -18.86
CA LEU A 476 45.58 -21.10 -18.20
C LEU A 476 46.02 -19.77 -18.84
N ALA A 477 45.06 -18.84 -18.87
CA ALA A 477 45.16 -17.42 -18.53
C ALA A 477 46.44 -16.60 -18.83
N ASN A 478 46.18 -15.45 -19.46
CA ASN A 478 46.90 -14.16 -19.45
C ASN A 478 48.01 -13.92 -20.49
N THR A 479 47.67 -13.17 -21.55
CA THR A 479 48.28 -11.84 -21.77
C THR A 479 47.42 -10.97 -22.70
N VAL A 480 47.23 -9.72 -22.30
CA VAL A 480 46.53 -8.62 -22.98
C VAL A 480 47.44 -8.02 -24.05
N THR A 481 46.92 -7.70 -25.25
CA THR A 481 47.07 -6.42 -26.02
C THR A 481 46.85 -6.60 -27.54
N GLU A 482 45.67 -6.17 -28.00
CA GLU A 482 45.37 -5.21 -29.09
C GLU A 482 46.17 -5.18 -30.42
N SER A 483 45.45 -5.43 -31.53
CA SER A 483 45.43 -4.74 -32.86
C SER A 483 45.21 -5.77 -33.99
N ALA A 484 44.04 -5.87 -34.62
CA ALA A 484 43.42 -5.01 -35.65
C ALA A 484 43.60 -5.60 -37.07
N GLU A 485 42.50 -5.55 -37.85
CA GLU A 485 42.34 -5.81 -39.30
C GLU A 485 42.39 -7.30 -39.75
N GLY A 486 41.53 -7.83 -40.62
CA GLY A 486 40.43 -7.32 -41.46
C GLY A 486 40.03 -8.40 -42.50
N GLY A 487 38.83 -8.28 -43.08
CA GLY A 487 38.40 -8.95 -44.33
C GLY A 487 37.91 -10.41 -44.17
N GLU A 488 36.61 -10.73 -44.28
CA GLU A 488 35.74 -10.78 -45.47
C GLU A 488 36.23 -11.68 -46.63
N GLN A 489 35.23 -12.38 -47.21
CA GLN A 489 35.16 -13.13 -48.48
C GLN A 489 35.22 -14.65 -48.32
N SER A 490 34.10 -15.40 -48.40
CA SER A 490 33.10 -15.57 -49.47
C SER A 490 33.58 -16.46 -50.62
N SER A 491 32.63 -17.25 -51.13
CA SER A 491 32.64 -18.08 -52.35
C SER A 491 33.35 -19.44 -52.20
N SER A 492 32.87 -20.57 -52.71
CA SER A 492 31.76 -20.88 -53.61
C SER A 492 31.54 -22.41 -53.63
N SER A 493 30.29 -22.83 -53.76
CA SER A 493 29.86 -24.18 -54.21
C SER A 493 30.35 -24.50 -55.65
N PRO A 494 29.96 -25.60 -56.34
CA PRO A 494 29.18 -26.79 -55.96
C PRO A 494 29.71 -28.15 -56.55
N GLU A 495 28.94 -29.22 -56.30
CA GLU A 495 28.64 -30.35 -57.21
C GLU A 495 29.71 -31.45 -57.49
N LYS A 496 29.45 -32.69 -57.02
CA LYS A 496 28.87 -33.78 -57.85
C LYS A 496 28.74 -35.14 -57.14
N ARG A 497 27.51 -35.67 -57.28
CA ARG A 497 27.04 -37.08 -57.31
C ARG A 497 28.08 -38.21 -57.36
N GLY A 498 27.78 -39.27 -56.59
CA GLY A 498 28.22 -40.63 -56.85
C GLY A 498 27.61 -41.63 -55.85
N GLU A 499 26.42 -42.16 -56.17
CA GLU A 499 25.85 -43.34 -55.50
C GLU A 499 26.73 -44.57 -55.74
N LYS A 500 27.01 -45.34 -54.68
CA LYS A 500 27.17 -46.79 -54.81
C LYS A 500 26.93 -47.52 -53.49
N ASN A 501 25.94 -48.40 -53.52
CA ASN A 501 25.56 -49.32 -52.45
C ASN A 501 26.72 -50.26 -52.09
N SER A 502 26.93 -50.48 -50.80
CA SER A 502 27.37 -51.76 -50.27
C SER A 502 26.72 -51.98 -48.90
N ALA A 503 25.85 -52.99 -48.83
CA ALA A 503 25.39 -53.54 -47.58
C ALA A 503 26.59 -54.14 -46.82
N ASN A 504 26.78 -53.74 -45.57
CA ASN A 504 27.16 -54.71 -44.55
C ASN A 504 26.78 -54.25 -43.14
N ASP A 505 26.16 -55.22 -42.49
CA ASP A 505 25.83 -55.45 -41.10
C ASP A 505 26.63 -54.73 -40.00
N GLY A 506 25.94 -54.44 -38.90
CA GLY A 506 26.53 -54.34 -37.56
C GLY A 506 27.02 -52.98 -37.08
N GLN A 507 26.09 -52.10 -36.67
CA GLN A 507 26.10 -51.36 -35.38
C GLN A 507 25.03 -50.27 -35.40
N LYS A 508 23.83 -50.61 -34.89
CA LYS A 508 22.85 -49.59 -34.50
C LYS A 508 23.44 -48.79 -33.34
N SER A 509 23.75 -47.53 -33.60
CA SER A 509 24.15 -46.55 -32.58
C SER A 509 23.11 -46.54 -31.45
N ILE A 510 23.59 -46.74 -30.22
CA ILE A 510 22.81 -46.74 -28.97
C ILE A 510 22.02 -45.44 -28.80
N TRP A 511 22.43 -44.37 -29.48
CA TRP A 511 21.78 -43.06 -29.47
C TRP A 511 20.47 -42.99 -30.28
N ALA A 512 20.19 -43.94 -31.17
CA ALA A 512 18.91 -43.99 -31.90
C ALA A 512 17.74 -44.54 -31.05
N SER A 513 18.01 -45.04 -29.83
CA SER A 513 17.01 -45.56 -28.89
C SER A 513 16.58 -44.54 -27.83
N LEU A 514 17.18 -43.34 -27.82
CA LEU A 514 16.94 -42.31 -26.80
C LEU A 514 16.11 -41.12 -27.32
N ASP A 515 15.39 -41.29 -28.44
CA ASP A 515 14.32 -40.35 -28.80
C ASP A 515 12.98 -40.93 -28.34
N GLY A 516 12.46 -40.29 -27.30
CA GLY A 516 11.37 -40.76 -26.47
C GLY A 516 10.02 -40.78 -27.18
N ASN A 517 9.37 -41.93 -27.08
CA ASN A 517 7.94 -42.09 -27.26
C ASN A 517 7.35 -42.70 -25.98
N LEU A 518 7.33 -41.91 -24.91
CA LEU A 518 6.59 -42.23 -23.68
C LEU A 518 5.44 -41.24 -23.55
N GLY A 519 4.30 -41.60 -24.13
CA GLY A 519 3.12 -40.77 -24.11
C GLY A 519 1.82 -41.43 -24.55
N LEU A 520 1.66 -42.76 -24.46
CA LEU A 520 0.38 -43.44 -24.65
C LEU A 520 0.30 -44.72 -23.80
N ILE A 521 -0.01 -44.58 -22.51
CA ILE A 521 -0.66 -45.63 -21.71
C ILE A 521 -1.82 -44.98 -20.95
N ASN A 522 -3.00 -45.08 -21.55
CA ASN A 522 -4.32 -45.16 -20.90
C ASN A 522 -5.32 -45.57 -21.99
N GLN A 523 -5.49 -46.89 -22.16
CA GLN A 523 -6.71 -47.54 -22.61
C GLN A 523 -6.99 -48.71 -21.67
#